data_AF-A0A2G9ZYQ6-F1
#
_entry.id   AF-A0A2G9ZYQ6-F1
#
_cell.length_a   1.000
_cell.length_b   1.000
_cell.length_c   1.000
_cell.angle_alpha   90.00
_cell.angle_beta   90.00
_cell.angle_gamma   90.00
#
_symmetry.space_group_name_H-M   'P 1'
#
loop_
_entity.id
_entity.type
_entity.pdbx_description
1 polymer ?
#
loop_
_entity_poly.entity_id
_entity_poly.type
_entity_poly.pdbx_seq_one_letter_code
_entity_poly.pdbx_strand_id
1 'polypeptide(L)' 'MQKVLVSLPDDLAARMKRMIPARNRSRVIAEMLEAEIKRREDALYQCACEVEADSALNKEMDDWEATVGDGIEPESW' A
#
# COMPACT_ATOMS: atom_id res chain seq x y z
N MET A 1 -12.63 17.00 1.46
CA MET A 1 -11.92 16.64 0.20
C MET A 1 -10.58 17.36 0.19
N GLN A 2 -9.47 16.63 0.07
CA GLN A 2 -8.14 17.22 -0.03
C GLN A 2 -7.82 17.55 -1.49
N LYS A 3 -7.07 18.65 -1.72
CA LYS A 3 -6.62 19.06 -3.06
C LYS A 3 -5.11 18.90 -3.12
N VAL A 4 -4.63 18.28 -4.19
CA VAL A 4 -3.20 18.07 -4.44
C VAL A 4 -2.85 18.69 -5.79
N LEU A 5 -1.75 19.43 -5.83
CA LEU A 5 -1.17 19.95 -7.06
C LEU A 5 0.03 19.09 -7.43
N VAL A 6 0.07 18.62 -8.67
CA VAL A 6 1.13 17.73 -9.18
C VAL A 6 1.73 18.33 -10.44
N SER A 7 3.04 18.14 -10.59
CA SER A 7 3.76 18.47 -11.82
C SER A 7 3.65 17.30 -12.79
N LEU A 8 3.31 17.60 -14.05
CA LEU A 8 3.27 16.63 -15.15
C LEU A 8 4.09 17.18 -16.31
N PRO A 9 4.70 16.32 -17.15
CA PRO A 9 5.26 16.75 -18.42
C PRO A 9 4.24 17.54 -19.24
N ASP A 10 4.67 18.64 -19.86
CA ASP A 10 3.79 19.57 -20.57
C ASP A 10 3.01 18.87 -21.70
N ASP A 11 3.66 17.96 -22.42
CA ASP A 11 3.06 17.17 -23.49
C ASP A 11 1.93 16.26 -22.96
N LEU A 12 2.13 15.64 -21.80
CA LEU A 12 1.15 14.78 -21.15
C LEU A 12 -0.02 15.59 -20.62
N ALA A 13 0.26 16.73 -19.96
CA ALA A 13 -0.78 17.64 -19.50
C ALA A 13 -1.63 18.19 -20.67
N ALA A 14 -1.00 18.56 -21.79
CA ALA A 14 -1.69 19.02 -22.99
C ALA A 14 -2.56 17.92 -23.62
N ARG A 15 -2.06 16.68 -23.71
CA ARG A 15 -2.84 15.53 -24.19
C ARG A 15 -4.02 15.24 -23.27
N MET A 16 -3.80 15.17 -21.95
CA MET A 16 -4.84 14.94 -20.96
C MET A 16 -5.95 16.00 -21.06
N LYS A 17 -5.58 17.28 -21.16
CA LYS A 17 -6.55 18.39 -21.26
C LYS A 17 -7.39 18.32 -22.54
N ARG A 18 -6.81 17.88 -23.65
CA ARG A 18 -7.52 17.70 -24.94
C ARG A 18 -8.44 16.50 -24.95
N MET A 19 -8.01 15.38 -24.37
CA MET A 19 -8.75 14.12 -24.42
C MET A 19 -9.81 13.99 -23.32
N ILE A 20 -9.60 14.62 -22.16
CA ILE A 20 -10.47 14.45 -20.98
C ILE A 20 -11.22 15.77 -20.68
N PRO A 21 -12.56 15.75 -20.68
CA PRO A 21 -13.38 16.90 -20.31
C PRO A 21 -13.03 17.42 -18.92
N ALA A 22 -12.99 18.75 -18.73
CA ALA A 22 -12.54 19.38 -17.49
C ALA A 22 -13.22 18.82 -16.22
N ARG A 23 -14.54 18.59 -16.27
CA ARG A 23 -15.34 18.03 -15.17
C ARG A 23 -15.02 16.57 -14.80
N ASN A 24 -14.32 15.84 -15.67
CA ASN A 24 -14.01 14.42 -15.49
C ASN A 24 -12.54 14.17 -15.12
N ARG A 25 -11.65 15.18 -15.23
CA ARG A 25 -10.19 14.98 -15.07
C ARG A 25 -9.83 14.45 -13.68
N SER A 26 -10.33 15.08 -12.62
CA SER A 26 -10.06 14.64 -11.25
C SER A 26 -10.59 13.25 -10.97
N ARG A 27 -11.75 12.89 -11.55
CA ARG A 27 -12.33 11.54 -11.42
C ARG A 27 -11.44 10.49 -12.08
N VAL A 28 -10.98 10.74 -13.31
CA VAL A 28 -10.08 9.81 -14.01
C VAL A 28 -8.77 9.62 -13.25
N ILE A 29 -8.18 10.71 -12.75
CA ILE A 29 -6.95 10.63 -11.95
C ILE A 29 -7.20 9.84 -10.65
N ALA A 30 -8.32 10.07 -9.97
CA ALA A 30 -8.68 9.34 -8.76
C ALA A 30 -8.85 7.84 -9.03
N GLU A 31 -9.58 7.46 -10.07
CA GLU A 31 -9.78 6.05 -10.47
C GLU A 31 -8.44 5.36 -10.80
N MET A 32 -7.53 6.06 -11.49
CA MET A 32 -6.20 5.54 -11.79
C MET A 32 -5.33 5.38 -10.53
N LEU A 33 -5.40 6.34 -9.60
CA LEU A 33 -4.67 6.28 -8.34
C LEU A 33 -5.18 5.15 -7.45
N GLU A 34 -6.50 4.99 -7.34
CA GLU A 34 -7.13 3.91 -6.56
C GLU A 34 -6.68 2.54 -7.07
N ALA A 35 -6.71 2.34 -8.39
CA ALA A 35 -6.28 1.09 -9.00
C ALA A 35 -4.79 0.79 -8.74
N GLU A 36 -3.93 1.80 -8.82
CA GLU A 36 -2.49 1.63 -8.55
C GLU A 36 -2.19 1.39 -7.07
N ILE A 37 -2.89 2.07 -6.16
CA ILE A 37 -2.78 1.85 -4.72
C ILE A 37 -3.19 0.42 -4.41
N LYS A 38 -4.38 0.01 -4.85
CA LYS A 38 -4.87 -1.36 -4.66
C LYS A 38 -3.88 -2.40 -5.17
N ARG A 39 -3.32 -2.21 -6.37
CA ARG A 39 -2.32 -3.13 -6.93
C ARG A 39 -1.09 -3.28 -6.03
N ARG A 40 -0.64 -2.20 -5.40
CA ARG A 40 0.51 -2.23 -4.48
C ARG A 40 0.15 -2.88 -3.15
N GLU A 41 -1.03 -2.59 -2.62
CA GLU A 41 -1.54 -3.22 -1.40
C GLU A 41 -1.70 -4.73 -1.59
N ASP A 42 -2.31 -5.16 -2.69
CA ASP A 42 -2.48 -6.58 -3.02
C ASP A 42 -1.12 -7.28 -3.15
N ALA A 43 -0.10 -6.61 -3.72
CA ALA A 43 1.25 -7.15 -3.81
C ALA A 43 1.92 -7.29 -2.43
N LEU A 44 1.78 -6.30 -1.55
CA LEU A 44 2.30 -6.36 -0.18
C LEU A 44 1.61 -7.45 0.63
N TYR A 45 0.29 -7.58 0.50
CA TYR A 45 -0.50 -8.62 1.13
C TYR A 45 -0.04 -10.01 0.68
N GLN A 46 0.17 -10.20 -0.62
CA GLN A 46 0.66 -11.46 -1.16
C GLN A 46 2.05 -11.82 -0.61
N CYS A 47 2.97 -10.85 -0.53
CA CYS A 47 4.27 -11.08 0.10
C CYS A 47 4.12 -11.52 1.57
N ALA A 48 3.21 -10.89 2.33
CA ALA A 48 2.96 -11.29 3.71
C ALA A 48 2.41 -12.73 3.78
N CYS A 49 1.47 -13.10 2.92
CA CYS A 49 0.97 -14.47 2.85
C CYS A 49 2.06 -15.49 2.51
N GLU A 50 2.99 -15.13 1.63
CA GLU A 50 4.12 -15.99 1.26
C GLU A 50 5.09 -16.18 2.43
N VAL A 51 5.38 -15.11 3.18
CA VAL A 51 6.19 -15.18 4.41
C VAL A 51 5.51 -16.10 5.44
N GLU A 52 4.23 -15.90 5.71
CA GLU A 52 3.46 -16.73 6.66
C GLU A 52 3.34 -18.20 6.21
N ALA A 53 3.38 -18.47 4.90
CA ALA A 53 3.35 -19.83 4.36
C ALA A 53 4.74 -20.51 4.37
N ASP A 54 5.82 -19.76 4.59
CA ASP A 54 7.18 -20.31 4.62
C ASP A 54 7.43 -21.07 5.93
N SER A 55 7.19 -22.38 5.87
CA SER A 55 7.40 -23.29 7.00
C SER A 55 8.84 -23.33 7.53
N ALA A 56 9.86 -23.04 6.71
CA ALA A 56 11.24 -23.05 7.16
C ALA A 56 11.54 -21.79 7.97
N LEU A 57 11.09 -20.63 7.48
CA LEU A 57 11.17 -19.36 8.19
C LEU A 57 10.35 -19.40 9.49
N ASN A 58 9.10 -19.88 9.44
CA ASN A 58 8.25 -19.96 10.62
C ASN A 58 8.87 -20.82 11.72
N LYS A 59 9.52 -21.93 11.34
CA LYS A 59 10.22 -22.78 12.30
C LYS A 59 11.42 -22.09 12.95
N GLU A 60 12.12 -21.21 12.22
CA GLU A 60 13.13 -20.34 12.82
C GLU A 60 12.50 -19.30 13.76
N MET A 61 11.31 -18.79 13.42
CA MET A 61 10.57 -17.84 14.25
C MET A 61 9.99 -18.45 15.53
N ASP A 62 9.73 -19.76 15.58
CA ASP A 62 9.30 -20.45 16.81
C ASP A 62 10.28 -20.24 17.97
N ASP A 63 11.59 -20.15 17.68
CA ASP A 63 12.62 -19.92 18.70
C ASP A 63 12.54 -18.49 19.30
N TRP A 64 11.95 -17.55 18.57
CA TRP A 64 11.77 -16.15 19.01
C TRP A 64 10.52 -15.95 19.88
N GLU A 65 9.56 -16.89 19.88
CA GLU A 65 8.33 -16.80 20.67
C GLU A 65 8.62 -16.67 22.18
N ALA A 66 9.73 -17.25 22.65
CA ALA A 66 10.18 -17.13 24.04
C ALA A 66 10.48 -15.68 24.47
N THR A 67 10.71 -14.78 23.51
CA THR A 67 11.05 -13.36 23.76
C THR A 67 9.84 -12.42 23.71
N VAL A 68 8.64 -12.91 23.38
CA VAL A 68 7.45 -12.07 23.13
C VAL A 68 7.02 -11.22 24.35
N GLY A 69 7.40 -11.65 25.56
CA GLY A 69 7.13 -10.96 26.82
C GLY A 69 8.31 -10.19 27.40
N ASP A 70 9.45 -10.15 26.71
CA ASP A 70 10.65 -9.49 27.24
C ASP A 70 10.41 -7.99 27.43
N GLY A 71 10.62 -7.50 28.65
CA GLY A 71 10.39 -6.10 29.02
C GLY A 71 8.93 -5.73 29.30
N ILE A 72 8.01 -6.69 29.30
CA ILE A 72 6.61 -6.51 29.74
C ILE A 72 6.47 -7.13 31.14
N GLU A 73 6.18 -6.32 32.16
CA GLU A 73 5.79 -6.86 33.46
C GLU A 73 4.39 -7.49 33.34
N PRO A 74 4.18 -8.76 33.75
CA PRO A 74 2.86 -9.35 33.73
C PRO A 74 1.94 -8.54 34.64
N GLU A 75 0.88 -7.98 34.06
CA GLU A 75 -0.05 -7.13 34.80
C GLU A 75 -0.66 -7.90 35.98
N SER A 76 -0.39 -7.44 37.19
CA SER A 76 -0.91 -8.01 38.43
C SER A 76 -2.31 -7.46 38.72
N TRP A 77 -3.33 -8.09 38.14
CA TRP A 77 -4.72 -7.94 38.60
C TRP A 77 -5.29 -9.29 39.00
#